data_AF-A0A521UK99-F1
#
_entry.id   AF-A0A521UK99-F1
#
_cell.length_a   1.000
_cell.length_b   1.000
_cell.length_c   1.000
_cell.angle_alpha   90.00
_cell.angle_beta   90.00
_cell.angle_gamma   90.00
#
_symmetry.space_group_name_H-M   'P 1'
#
loop_
_entity.id
_entity.type
_entity.pdbx_description
1 polymer ?
#
loop_
_entity_poly.entity_id
_entity_poly.type
_entity_poly.pdbx_seq_one_letter_code
_entity_poly.pdbx_strand_id
1 'polypeptide(L)'
;MADVPVIRSDPGMERGATVSGANERGLAQTTPVQSLAGVLEEELSILLHVKEIAQKQKSILSGGRPDDVWENLADLEICWQELHRAEDRRQPVARRVSEMLGMGGRDLALREVVAALPVEAGTPLRQLQAALTAATKEVTELNAHNATLIQGLLRLMGQRLQFYTSLQEGYQPYDALGRRAGGISAAPNGGRLA
;
A
#
# COMPACT_ATOMS: atom_id res chain seq x y z
N MET A 1 -33.16 91.98 9.33
CA MET A 1 -34.36 91.30 8.80
C MET A 1 -34.09 89.81 8.87
N ALA A 2 -35.03 89.08 9.49
CA ALA A 2 -35.16 87.62 9.56
C ALA A 2 -34.03 86.85 10.25
N ASP A 3 -34.26 85.74 10.95
CA ASP A 3 -35.38 85.21 11.74
C ASP A 3 -34.78 83.92 12.36
N VAL A 4 -34.99 83.74 13.67
CA VAL A 4 -35.35 82.51 14.41
C VAL A 4 -34.69 81.12 14.09
N PRO A 5 -34.43 80.29 15.13
CA PRO A 5 -33.46 79.19 15.17
C PRO A 5 -34.09 77.79 15.00
N VAL A 6 -33.28 76.73 14.92
CA VAL A 6 -33.75 75.35 15.18
C VAL A 6 -32.73 74.52 15.96
N ILE A 7 -33.24 74.03 17.10
CA ILE A 7 -32.77 73.05 18.06
C ILE A 7 -32.99 71.63 17.51
N ARG A 8 -32.14 70.65 17.88
CA ARG A 8 -32.46 69.28 18.36
C ARG A 8 -31.16 68.44 18.39
N SER A 9 -30.58 68.16 19.56
CA SER A 9 -30.95 67.13 20.56
C SER A 9 -30.65 65.71 20.08
N ASP A 10 -29.54 65.13 20.61
CA ASP A 10 -29.30 63.74 21.10
C ASP A 10 -29.75 62.53 20.25
N PRO A 11 -29.37 61.26 20.52
CA PRO A 11 -28.60 60.69 21.64
C PRO A 11 -27.48 59.71 21.20
N GLY A 12 -26.77 59.14 22.18
CA GLY A 12 -25.82 58.06 21.98
C GLY A 12 -26.40 56.82 21.29
N MET A 13 -25.54 56.14 20.53
CA MET A 13 -25.67 54.72 20.26
C MET A 13 -24.29 54.07 20.25
N GLU A 14 -24.17 53.10 21.15
CA GLU A 14 -23.24 51.98 21.15
C GLU A 14 -23.01 51.42 19.74
N ARG A 15 -21.74 51.23 19.36
CA ARG A 15 -21.23 50.03 18.66
C ARG A 15 -19.77 49.91 19.08
N GLY A 16 -19.43 48.98 19.96
CA GLY A 16 -19.41 47.57 19.59
C GLY A 16 -18.01 47.27 19.07
N ALA A 17 -17.09 47.06 20.01
CA ALA A 17 -15.76 46.57 19.74
C ALA A 17 -15.88 45.17 19.11
N THR A 18 -15.87 45.09 17.79
CA THR A 18 -15.65 43.83 17.09
C THR A 18 -14.17 43.66 16.86
N VAL A 19 -13.58 42.93 17.81
CA VAL A 19 -12.36 42.15 17.66
C VAL A 19 -12.47 41.34 16.38
N SER A 20 -11.92 41.84 15.28
CA SER A 20 -11.76 41.12 14.01
C SER A 20 -10.28 41.10 13.67
N GLY A 21 -9.53 40.34 14.48
CA GLY A 21 -8.08 40.24 14.39
C GLY A 21 -7.55 39.05 15.16
N ALA A 22 -8.24 37.90 15.11
CA ALA A 22 -7.82 36.71 15.85
C ALA A 22 -8.37 35.39 15.28
N ASN A 23 -8.44 35.21 13.95
CA ASN A 23 -8.81 33.90 13.40
C ASN A 23 -7.96 33.40 12.22
N GLU A 24 -6.73 33.90 12.08
CA GLU A 24 -5.77 33.39 11.08
C GLU A 24 -4.46 32.85 11.71
N ARG A 25 -4.44 32.55 13.02
CA ARG A 25 -3.25 32.01 13.72
C ARG A 25 -3.48 30.62 14.31
N GLY A 26 -4.14 29.75 13.55
CA GLY A 26 -4.51 28.40 14.01
C GLY A 26 -3.96 27.24 13.18
N LEU A 27 -3.33 27.47 12.02
CA LEU A 27 -2.51 26.44 11.38
C LEU A 27 -1.14 26.50 12.03
N ALA A 28 -0.99 25.80 13.16
CA ALA A 28 0.32 25.54 13.74
C ALA A 28 1.23 25.06 12.60
N GLN A 29 2.28 25.85 12.29
CA GLN A 29 3.24 25.47 11.27
C GLN A 29 3.84 24.13 11.72
N THR A 30 3.44 23.04 11.07
CA THR A 30 3.96 21.71 11.38
C THR A 30 5.45 21.73 11.07
N THR A 31 6.27 21.43 12.08
CA THR A 31 7.71 21.37 11.88
C THR A 31 8.04 20.32 10.83
N PRO A 32 9.13 20.45 10.05
CA PRO A 32 9.50 19.42 9.07
C PRO A 32 9.67 18.02 9.69
N VAL A 33 10.08 17.94 10.96
CA VAL A 33 10.17 16.69 11.73
C VAL A 33 8.78 16.09 12.02
N GLN A 34 7.80 16.90 12.42
CA GLN A 34 6.41 16.44 12.60
C GLN A 34 5.78 16.02 11.27
N SER A 35 6.04 16.77 10.20
CA SER A 35 5.60 16.41 8.86
C SER A 35 6.20 15.07 8.41
N LEU A 36 7.48 14.83 8.71
CA LEU A 36 8.14 13.55 8.41
C LEU A 36 7.50 12.41 9.20
N ALA A 37 7.25 12.61 10.49
CA ALA A 37 6.57 11.62 11.32
C ALA A 37 5.20 11.24 10.75
N GLY A 38 4.39 12.23 10.36
CA GLY A 38 3.07 11.98 9.76
C GLY A 38 3.13 11.17 8.47
N VAL A 39 4.13 11.42 7.60
CA VAL A 39 4.30 10.61 6.38
C VAL A 39 4.74 9.19 6.72
N LEU A 40 5.64 8.99 7.68
CA LEU A 40 6.06 7.65 8.11
C LEU A 40 4.93 6.86 8.78
N GLU A 41 4.05 7.53 9.54
CA GLU A 41 2.84 6.93 10.11
C GLU A 41 1.87 6.49 9.02
N GLU A 42 1.70 7.30 7.98
CA GLU A 42 0.89 6.95 6.81
C GLU A 42 1.48 5.73 6.06
N GLU A 43 2.77 5.74 5.77
CA GLU A 43 3.47 4.59 5.17
C GLU A 43 3.31 3.32 6.00
N LEU A 44 3.39 3.44 7.33
CA LEU A 44 3.21 2.32 8.24
C LEU A 44 1.78 1.79 8.19
N SER A 45 0.78 2.66 8.18
CA SER A 45 -0.63 2.28 8.05
C SER A 45 -0.88 1.54 6.75
N ILE A 46 -0.34 2.03 5.63
CA ILE A 46 -0.46 1.37 4.32
C ILE A 46 0.21 0.00 4.34
N LEU A 47 1.42 -0.12 4.90
CA LEU A 47 2.12 -1.40 5.00
C LEU A 47 1.40 -2.43 5.88
N LEU A 48 0.79 -1.99 6.99
CA LEU A 48 -0.04 -2.86 7.82
C LEU A 48 -1.27 -3.35 7.06
N HIS A 49 -1.89 -2.48 6.24
CA HIS A 49 -3.00 -2.90 5.40
C HIS A 49 -2.55 -3.88 4.30
N VAL A 50 -1.40 -3.64 3.65
CA VAL A 50 -0.80 -4.58 2.69
C VAL A 50 -0.55 -5.94 3.34
N LYS A 51 -0.08 -5.96 4.59
CA LYS A 51 0.12 -7.20 5.36
C LYS A 51 -1.21 -7.94 5.55
N GLU A 52 -2.29 -7.27 5.93
CA GLU A 52 -3.62 -7.88 6.05
C GLU A 52 -4.10 -8.46 4.72
N ILE A 53 -3.95 -7.72 3.63
CA ILE A 53 -4.33 -8.17 2.29
C ILE A 53 -3.49 -9.38 1.86
N ALA A 54 -2.19 -9.40 2.15
CA ALA A 54 -1.29 -10.52 1.87
C ALA A 54 -1.65 -11.78 2.70
N GLN A 55 -2.09 -11.59 3.95
CA GLN A 55 -2.62 -12.68 4.78
C GLN A 55 -3.96 -13.21 4.24
N LYS A 56 -4.85 -12.33 3.79
CA LYS A 56 -6.10 -12.70 3.10
C LYS A 56 -5.79 -13.49 1.83
N GLN A 57 -4.80 -13.06 1.05
CA GLN A 57 -4.36 -13.74 -0.17
C GLN A 57 -3.89 -15.17 0.13
N LYS A 58 -3.11 -15.37 1.19
CA LYS A 58 -2.71 -16.72 1.64
C LYS A 58 -3.92 -17.62 1.91
N SER A 59 -4.94 -17.09 2.58
CA SER A 59 -6.19 -17.81 2.88
C SER A 59 -6.99 -18.14 1.62
N ILE A 60 -7.06 -17.20 0.68
CA ILE A 60 -7.71 -17.39 -0.63
C ILE A 60 -7.02 -18.51 -1.43
N LEU A 61 -5.69 -18.44 -1.55
CA LEU A 61 -4.88 -19.40 -2.29
C LEU A 61 -4.95 -20.81 -1.66
N SER A 62 -4.94 -20.89 -0.33
CA SER A 62 -5.04 -22.17 0.39
C SER A 62 -6.45 -22.75 0.35
N GLY A 63 -7.48 -21.89 0.32
CA GLY A 63 -8.89 -22.28 0.29
C GLY A 63 -9.46 -22.56 -1.11
N GLY A 64 -8.69 -22.30 -2.18
CA GLY A 64 -9.11 -22.55 -3.56
C GLY A 64 -10.28 -21.68 -4.01
N ARG A 65 -10.30 -20.40 -3.62
CA ARG A 65 -11.34 -19.42 -4.00
C ARG A 65 -10.83 -18.47 -5.09
N PRO A 66 -10.79 -18.90 -6.37
CA PRO A 66 -10.17 -18.10 -7.44
C PRO A 66 -10.89 -16.77 -7.69
N ASP A 67 -12.19 -16.69 -7.42
CA ASP A 67 -12.98 -15.48 -7.66
C ASP A 67 -12.54 -14.31 -6.75
N ASP A 68 -12.15 -14.62 -5.50
CA ASP A 68 -11.68 -13.63 -4.53
C ASP A 68 -10.27 -13.09 -4.84
N VAL A 69 -9.55 -13.70 -5.79
CA VAL A 69 -8.17 -13.31 -6.15
C VAL A 69 -8.14 -11.95 -6.84
N TRP A 70 -9.14 -11.64 -7.66
CA TRP A 70 -9.18 -10.37 -8.41
C TRP A 70 -9.42 -9.17 -7.50
N GLU A 71 -10.38 -9.27 -6.57
CA GLU A 71 -10.61 -8.22 -5.57
C GLU A 71 -9.35 -8.00 -4.72
N ASN A 72 -8.71 -9.10 -4.28
CA ASN A 72 -7.49 -9.01 -3.51
C ASN A 72 -6.32 -8.36 -4.27
N LEU A 73 -6.20 -8.59 -5.58
CA LEU A 73 -5.22 -7.94 -6.44
C LEU A 73 -5.51 -6.44 -6.59
N ALA A 74 -6.77 -6.06 -6.79
CA ALA A 74 -7.17 -4.66 -6.89
C ALA A 74 -6.86 -3.89 -5.60
N ASP A 75 -7.15 -4.47 -4.44
CA ASP A 75 -6.82 -3.89 -3.13
C ASP A 75 -5.30 -3.67 -2.98
N LEU A 76 -4.49 -4.65 -3.40
CA LEU A 76 -3.02 -4.53 -3.41
C LEU A 76 -2.53 -3.42 -4.34
N GLU A 77 -3.09 -3.31 -5.55
CA GLU A 77 -2.71 -2.27 -6.51
C GLU A 77 -2.97 -0.87 -5.96
N ILE A 78 -4.12 -0.66 -5.29
CA ILE A 78 -4.44 0.60 -4.63
C ILE A 78 -3.40 0.91 -3.55
N CYS A 79 -3.11 -0.05 -2.67
CA CYS A 79 -2.11 0.14 -1.62
C CYS A 79 -0.72 0.46 -2.18
N TRP A 80 -0.31 -0.19 -3.27
CA TRP A 80 0.96 0.11 -3.92
C TRP A 80 1.01 1.54 -4.46
N GLN A 81 -0.07 2.02 -5.08
CA GLN A 81 -0.16 3.40 -5.54
C GLN A 81 -0.10 4.40 -4.38
N GLU A 82 -0.79 4.11 -3.27
CA GLU A 82 -0.74 4.93 -2.06
C GLU A 82 0.65 4.97 -1.46
N LEU A 83 1.35 3.84 -1.39
CA LEU A 83 2.71 3.75 -0.88
C LEU A 83 3.68 4.58 -1.75
N HIS A 84 3.55 4.53 -3.08
CA HIS A 84 4.36 5.36 -3.98
C HIS A 84 4.10 6.85 -3.75
N ARG A 85 2.83 7.25 -3.60
CA ARG A 85 2.48 8.66 -3.30
C ARG A 85 3.01 9.11 -1.93
N ALA A 86 3.00 8.24 -0.93
CA ALA A 86 3.56 8.52 0.38
C ALA A 86 5.08 8.70 0.32
N GLU A 87 5.78 7.82 -0.40
CA GLU A 87 7.22 7.91 -0.64
C GLU A 87 7.61 9.20 -1.38
N ASP A 88 6.85 9.56 -2.43
CA ASP A 88 7.03 10.83 -3.17
C ASP A 88 6.86 12.06 -2.27
N ARG A 89 6.00 11.99 -1.25
CA ARG A 89 5.86 13.03 -0.22
C ARG A 89 6.96 12.98 0.82
N ARG A 90 7.46 11.79 1.17
CA ARG A 90 8.50 11.60 2.18
C ARG A 90 9.82 12.22 1.74
N GLN A 91 10.23 12.01 0.50
CA GLN A 91 11.51 12.50 -0.03
C GLN A 91 11.75 14.01 0.16
N PRO A 92 10.86 14.93 -0.28
CA PRO A 92 11.07 16.37 -0.09
C PRO A 92 11.05 16.78 1.39
N VAL A 93 10.27 16.10 2.24
CA VAL A 93 10.23 16.38 3.68
C VAL A 93 11.53 15.94 4.36
N ALA A 94 12.04 14.75 4.03
CA ALA A 94 13.30 14.23 4.54
C ALA A 94 14.49 15.13 4.13
N ARG A 95 14.48 15.66 2.89
CA ARG A 95 15.47 16.65 2.43
C ARG A 95 15.43 17.93 3.26
N ARG A 96 14.24 18.48 3.54
CA ARG A 96 14.09 19.66 4.42
C ARG A 96 14.61 19.42 5.84
N VAL A 97 14.34 18.24 6.42
CA VAL A 97 14.88 17.88 7.74
C VAL A 97 16.40 17.79 7.69
N SER A 98 16.96 17.22 6.63
CA SER A 98 18.41 17.11 6.44
C SER A 98 19.09 18.47 6.29
N GLU A 99 18.45 19.41 5.58
CA GLU A 99 18.89 20.81 5.46
C GLU A 99 18.88 21.52 6.82
N MET A 100 17.82 21.33 7.62
CA MET A 100 17.74 21.88 8.98
C MET A 100 18.86 21.37 9.89
N LEU A 101 19.32 20.13 9.67
CA LEU A 101 20.42 19.51 10.41
C LEU A 101 21.80 19.86 9.84
N GLY A 102 21.88 20.69 8.79
CA GLY A 102 23.14 21.08 8.18
C GLY A 102 23.85 19.96 7.40
N MET A 103 23.14 18.87 7.06
CA MET A 103 23.72 17.69 6.40
C MET A 103 23.83 17.83 4.87
N GLY A 104 23.51 19.00 4.32
CA GLY A 104 23.91 19.38 2.95
C GLY A 104 23.08 18.80 1.81
N GLY A 105 21.77 18.60 1.97
CA GLY A 105 20.82 18.37 0.87
C GLY A 105 21.05 17.12 0.01
N ARG A 106 21.93 16.20 0.44
CA ARG A 106 22.15 14.92 -0.22
C ARG A 106 20.94 14.01 0.02
N ASP A 107 20.69 13.07 -0.89
CA ASP A 107 19.75 11.98 -0.66
C ASP A 107 20.30 11.07 0.44
N LEU A 108 19.97 11.41 1.68
CA LEU A 108 20.32 10.66 2.88
C LEU A 108 19.28 9.58 3.11
N ALA A 109 19.75 8.41 3.55
CA ALA A 109 18.85 7.35 3.99
C ALA A 109 18.07 7.82 5.23
N LEU A 110 16.80 7.42 5.36
CA LEU A 110 15.96 7.79 6.51
C LEU A 110 16.65 7.50 7.85
N ARG A 111 17.40 6.40 7.92
CA ARG A 111 18.20 6.02 9.09
C ARG A 111 19.21 7.09 9.50
N GLU A 112 19.87 7.72 8.53
CA GLU A 112 20.90 8.73 8.76
C GLU A 112 20.27 10.02 9.27
N VAL A 113 19.14 10.42 8.68
CA VAL A 113 18.35 11.59 9.12
C VAL A 113 17.88 11.40 10.57
N VAL A 114 17.33 10.23 10.88
CA VAL A 114 16.81 9.91 12.22
C VAL A 114 17.93 9.79 13.28
N ALA A 115 19.13 9.33 12.88
CA ALA A 115 20.28 9.25 13.77
C ALA A 115 20.86 10.62 14.13
N ALA A 116 20.74 11.61 13.25
CA ALA A 116 21.24 12.97 13.46
C ALA A 116 20.31 13.85 14.31
N LEU A 117 19.07 13.41 14.57
CA LEU A 117 18.10 14.16 15.37
C LEU A 117 18.39 14.08 16.87
N PRO A 118 18.12 15.16 17.64
CA PRO A 118 18.12 15.15 19.11
C PRO A 118 17.24 14.04 19.67
N VAL A 119 17.52 13.60 20.90
CA VAL A 119 16.87 12.41 21.49
C VAL A 119 15.35 12.57 21.57
N GLU A 120 14.87 13.75 21.95
CA GLU A 120 13.46 14.07 22.16
C GLU A 120 12.67 13.98 20.85
N ALA A 121 13.22 14.55 19.77
CA ALA A 121 12.59 14.58 18.46
C ALA A 121 12.83 13.28 17.64
N GLY A 122 13.97 12.63 17.86
CA GLY A 122 14.40 11.45 17.11
C GLY A 122 13.82 10.13 17.63
N THR A 123 13.44 10.04 18.91
CA THR A 123 12.94 8.78 19.48
C THR A 123 11.65 8.28 18.83
N PRO A 124 10.61 9.11 18.63
CA PRO A 124 9.40 8.69 17.91
C PRO A 124 9.71 8.22 16.48
N LEU A 125 10.58 8.95 15.76
CA LEU A 125 10.97 8.59 14.40
C LEU A 125 11.79 7.30 14.34
N ARG A 126 12.64 7.02 15.35
CA ARG A 126 13.34 5.72 15.48
C ARG A 126 12.35 4.57 15.68
N GLN A 127 11.32 4.78 16.49
CA GLN A 127 10.28 3.77 16.70
C GLN A 127 9.49 3.51 15.40
N LEU A 128 9.08 4.57 14.70
CA LEU A 128 8.40 4.46 13.40
C LEU A 128 9.28 3.76 12.36
N GLN A 129 10.56 4.13 12.27
CA GLN A 129 11.51 3.48 11.38
C GLN A 129 11.64 1.97 11.67
N ALA A 130 11.75 1.60 12.96
CA ALA A 130 11.84 0.20 13.36
C ALA A 130 10.55 -0.56 13.01
N ALA A 131 9.38 0.05 13.25
CA ALA A 131 8.08 -0.51 12.91
C ALA A 131 7.91 -0.70 11.40
N LEU A 132 8.28 0.29 10.59
CA LEU A 132 8.29 0.21 9.12
C LEU A 132 9.19 -0.93 8.65
N THR A 133 10.41 -1.02 9.18
CA THR A 133 11.37 -2.08 8.81
C THR A 133 10.81 -3.47 9.12
N ALA A 134 10.18 -3.63 10.30
CA ALA A 134 9.53 -4.88 10.68
C ALA A 134 8.34 -5.21 9.77
N ALA A 135 7.45 -4.25 9.52
CA ALA A 135 6.29 -4.42 8.65
C ALA A 135 6.68 -4.79 7.23
N THR A 136 7.66 -4.09 6.63
CA THR A 136 8.20 -4.43 5.31
C THR A 136 8.73 -5.85 5.28
N LYS A 137 9.52 -6.26 6.29
CA LYS A 137 10.04 -7.62 6.36
C LYS A 137 8.92 -8.65 6.37
N GLU A 138 7.91 -8.48 7.21
CA GLU A 138 6.77 -9.40 7.28
C GLU A 138 5.98 -9.46 5.97
N VAL A 139 5.75 -8.32 5.31
CA VAL A 139 5.11 -8.26 3.98
C VAL A 139 5.93 -9.02 2.95
N THR A 140 7.26 -8.85 2.93
CA THR A 140 8.13 -9.58 1.99
C THR A 140 8.12 -11.08 2.20
N GLU A 141 8.09 -11.53 3.46
CA GLU A 141 8.01 -12.96 3.81
C GLU A 141 6.66 -13.55 3.40
N LEU A 142 5.55 -12.85 3.66
CA LEU A 142 4.22 -13.26 3.22
C LEU A 142 4.11 -13.33 1.70
N ASN A 143 4.65 -12.34 0.99
CA ASN A 143 4.65 -12.30 -0.47
C ASN A 143 5.47 -13.47 -1.06
N ALA A 144 6.65 -13.76 -0.50
CA ALA A 144 7.46 -14.91 -0.91
C ALA A 144 6.72 -16.25 -0.70
N HIS A 145 5.97 -16.37 0.40
CA HIS A 145 5.14 -17.53 0.66
C HIS A 145 3.98 -17.64 -0.34
N ASN A 146 3.25 -16.56 -0.60
CA ASN A 146 2.16 -16.53 -1.58
C ASN A 146 2.64 -16.85 -2.99
N ALA A 147 3.82 -16.32 -3.39
CA ALA A 147 4.46 -16.66 -4.65
C ALA A 147 4.75 -18.16 -4.77
N THR A 148 5.23 -18.78 -3.68
CA THR A 148 5.47 -20.23 -3.64
C THR A 148 4.17 -21.04 -3.82
N LEU A 149 3.07 -20.62 -3.17
CA LEU A 149 1.76 -21.25 -3.32
C LEU A 149 1.26 -21.15 -4.77
N ILE A 150 1.33 -19.96 -5.37
CA ILE A 150 0.94 -19.72 -6.76
C ILE A 150 1.76 -20.60 -7.72
N GLN A 151 3.08 -20.65 -7.56
CA GLN A 151 3.94 -21.50 -8.38
C GLN A 151 3.60 -22.99 -8.23
N GLY A 152 3.26 -23.44 -7.02
CA GLY A 152 2.80 -24.80 -6.77
C GLY A 152 1.49 -25.13 -7.50
N LEU A 153 0.50 -24.22 -7.42
CA LEU A 153 -0.78 -24.35 -8.11
C LEU A 153 -0.61 -24.38 -9.63
N LEU A 154 0.19 -23.47 -10.20
CA LEU A 154 0.49 -23.42 -11.63
C LEU A 154 1.17 -24.71 -12.12
N ARG A 155 2.11 -25.26 -11.34
CA ARG A 155 2.76 -26.54 -11.66
C ARG A 155 1.76 -27.69 -11.70
N LEU A 156 0.86 -27.77 -10.72
CA LEU A 156 -0.18 -28.79 -10.67
C LEU A 156 -1.13 -28.67 -11.88
N MET A 157 -1.56 -27.45 -12.22
CA MET A 157 -2.38 -27.20 -13.40
C MET A 157 -1.68 -27.64 -14.68
N GLY A 158 -0.39 -27.33 -14.84
CA GLY A 158 0.42 -27.78 -15.98
C GLY A 158 0.47 -29.30 -16.11
N GLN A 159 0.70 -30.01 -15.00
CA GLN A 159 0.69 -31.49 -14.98
C GLN A 159 -0.68 -32.07 -15.36
N ARG A 160 -1.78 -31.44 -14.91
CA ARG A 160 -3.14 -31.87 -15.26
C ARG A 160 -3.44 -31.65 -16.74
N LEU A 161 -3.05 -30.51 -17.31
CA LEU A 161 -3.21 -30.24 -18.74
C LEU A 161 -2.40 -31.23 -19.58
N GLN A 162 -1.17 -31.54 -19.17
CA GLN A 162 -0.34 -32.55 -19.84
C GLN A 162 -0.99 -33.95 -19.78
N PHE A 163 -1.58 -34.31 -18.65
CA PHE A 163 -2.33 -35.55 -18.53
C PHE A 163 -3.54 -35.58 -19.49
N TYR A 164 -4.35 -34.52 -19.53
CA TYR A 164 -5.52 -34.47 -20.42
C TYR A 164 -5.16 -34.48 -21.91
N THR A 165 -4.09 -33.80 -22.30
CA THR A 165 -3.57 -33.84 -23.67
C THR A 165 -3.08 -35.24 -24.05
N SER A 166 -2.34 -35.92 -23.16
CA SER A 166 -1.92 -37.31 -23.40
C SER A 166 -3.08 -38.30 -23.52
N LEU A 167 -4.20 -38.06 -22.82
CA LEU A 167 -5.42 -38.86 -22.99
C LEU A 167 -6.07 -38.63 -24.35
N GLN A 168 -6.08 -37.40 -24.87
CA GLN A 168 -6.65 -37.10 -26.18
C GLN A 168 -5.84 -37.69 -27.34
N GLU A 169 -4.51 -37.66 -27.26
CA GLU A 169 -3.63 -38.21 -28.31
C GLU A 169 -3.77 -39.74 -28.45
N GLY A 170 -4.16 -40.45 -27.39
CA GLY A 170 -4.38 -41.91 -27.40
C GLY A 170 -5.85 -42.35 -27.51
N TYR A 171 -6.81 -41.43 -27.51
CA TYR A 171 -8.24 -41.75 -27.43
C TYR A 171 -8.95 -41.44 -28.75
N GLN A 172 -8.96 -42.41 -29.67
CA GLN A 172 -9.90 -42.47 -30.80
C GLN A 172 -10.98 -43.53 -30.51
N PRO A 173 -12.10 -43.14 -29.88
CA PRO A 173 -13.17 -44.09 -29.57
C PRO A 173 -13.94 -44.56 -30.81
N TYR A 174 -13.77 -43.88 -31.94
CA TYR A 174 -14.45 -44.18 -33.19
C TYR A 174 -13.47 -44.10 -34.37
N ASP A 175 -13.63 -44.98 -35.35
CA ASP A 175 -12.91 -44.91 -36.63
C ASP A 175 -13.49 -43.80 -37.55
N ALA A 176 -12.85 -43.57 -38.70
CA ALA A 176 -13.28 -42.58 -39.69
C ALA A 176 -14.70 -42.83 -40.26
N LEU A 177 -15.29 -44.00 -40.00
CA LEU A 177 -16.64 -44.39 -40.40
C LEU A 177 -17.64 -44.34 -39.23
N GLY A 178 -17.22 -43.84 -38.06
CA GLY A 178 -18.07 -43.70 -36.88
C GLY A 178 -18.33 -45.01 -36.12
N ARG A 179 -17.57 -46.09 -36.40
CA ARG A 179 -17.69 -47.35 -35.67
C ARG A 179 -16.81 -47.31 -34.43
N ARG A 180 -17.30 -47.87 -33.33
CA ARG A 180 -16.56 -47.90 -32.06
C ARG A 180 -15.25 -48.68 -32.25
N ALA A 181 -14.14 -47.97 -32.33
CA ALA A 181 -12.81 -48.57 -32.24
C ALA A 181 -12.61 -48.91 -30.77
N GLY A 182 -12.36 -50.19 -30.46
CA GLY A 182 -12.30 -50.70 -29.08
C GLY A 182 -11.47 -49.78 -28.18
N GLY A 183 -12.10 -49.25 -27.12
CA GLY A 183 -11.49 -48.26 -26.25
C GLY A 183 -10.23 -48.76 -25.55
N ILE A 184 -9.32 -47.81 -25.32
CA ILE A 184 -8.08 -47.88 -24.53
C ILE A 184 -7.22 -49.13 -24.84
N SER A 185 -6.36 -49.02 -25.85
CA SER A 185 -5.16 -49.86 -25.93
C SER A 185 -4.20 -49.44 -24.81
N ALA A 186 -4.35 -50.06 -23.64
CA ALA A 186 -3.37 -49.97 -22.58
C ALA A 186 -2.11 -50.71 -23.01
N ALA A 187 -1.10 -49.97 -23.46
CA ALA A 187 0.29 -50.43 -23.46
C ALA A 187 1.18 -49.27 -22.99
N PRO A 188 1.51 -49.18 -21.68
CA PRO A 188 2.65 -48.39 -21.27
C PRO A 188 3.89 -49.16 -21.72
N ASN A 189 4.63 -48.60 -22.67
CA ASN A 189 5.98 -49.07 -22.98
C ASN A 189 6.79 -49.09 -21.68
N GLY A 190 7.32 -50.26 -21.35
CA GLY A 190 8.29 -50.45 -20.29
C GLY A 190 9.57 -49.65 -20.59
N GLY A 191 9.70 -48.49 -19.97
CA GLY A 191 10.99 -47.85 -19.76
C GLY A 191 11.72 -48.56 -18.64
N ARG A 192 12.62 -49.48 -18.99
CA ARG A 192 13.65 -50.00 -18.07
C ARG A 192 14.42 -48.83 -17.46
N LEU A 193 14.37 -48.71 -16.13
CA LEU A 193 15.47 -48.12 -15.37
C LEU A 193 16.62 -49.15 -15.38
N ALA A 194 17.74 -48.76 -15.95
CA ALA A 194 19.07 -49.33 -15.73
C ALA A 194 19.98 -48.18 -15.29
#